data_AF-L8Y020-F1
#
_entry.id   AF-L8Y020-F1
#
_cell.length_a   1.000
_cell.length_b   1.000
_cell.length_c   1.000
_cell.angle_alpha   90.00
_cell.angle_beta   90.00
_cell.angle_gamma   90.00
#
_symmetry.space_group_name_H-M   'P 1'
#
loop_
_entity.id
_entity.type
_entity.pdbx_description
1 polymer ?
#
loop_
_entity_poly.entity_id
_entity_poly.type
_entity_poly.pdbx_seq_one_letter_code
_entity_poly.pdbx_strand_id
1 'polypeptide(L)'
;MGGAGSDVYIVNVGDETTTIKTLNHEINDHDTIVFNEINSKDVHYYNQGSDLLIQYTESDSVIIKDFFKNGKGSSNSAWLTNKVKYFKFKDNVVLTLEELAQSKLIQWESQGSDLTGIHWRGDITVVANVDIAKGHTIELSGEAKDVHHVTGSNYDDRITTGTGNDTLIGGKGNDRLVGGA
;
A
#
# COMPACT_ATOMS: atom_id res chain seq x y z
N MET A 1 18.99 4.58 -1.79
CA MET A 1 18.92 3.29 -1.06
C MET A 1 19.54 3.52 0.29
N GLY A 2 18.82 3.26 1.39
CA GLY A 2 19.32 3.50 2.75
C GLY A 2 20.23 2.37 3.25
N GLY A 3 19.80 1.12 3.09
CA GLY A 3 20.56 -0.05 3.55
C GLY A 3 19.81 -0.76 4.68
N ALA A 4 20.55 -1.44 5.55
CA ALA A 4 20.00 -2.01 6.78
C ALA A 4 20.17 -1.00 7.93
N GLY A 5 19.28 -1.04 8.93
CA GLY A 5 19.23 -0.07 10.02
C GLY A 5 18.05 0.88 9.90
N SER A 6 18.03 1.93 10.73
CA SER A 6 17.00 2.98 10.67
C SER A 6 17.50 4.15 9.84
N ASP A 7 17.01 4.28 8.61
CA ASP A 7 17.44 5.31 7.67
C ASP A 7 16.52 6.54 7.66
N VAL A 8 17.07 7.69 7.23
CA VAL A 8 16.31 8.94 7.04
C VAL A 8 16.40 9.38 5.58
N TYR A 9 15.27 9.43 4.89
CA TYR A 9 15.15 9.91 3.52
C TYR A 9 14.52 11.31 3.55
N ILE A 10 15.25 12.31 3.08
CA ILE A 10 14.76 13.70 2.98
C ILE A 10 14.31 13.93 1.54
N VAL A 11 13.10 14.46 1.37
CA VAL A 11 12.52 14.77 0.06
C VAL A 11 12.01 16.21 0.03
N ASN A 12 12.20 16.88 -1.09
CA ASN A 12 11.88 18.29 -1.30
C ASN A 12 11.08 18.48 -2.60
N VAL A 13 10.46 19.65 -2.73
CA VAL A 13 9.77 20.02 -3.96
C VAL A 13 10.81 20.27 -5.06
N GLY A 14 10.57 19.76 -6.27
CA GLY A 14 11.49 19.85 -7.41
C GLY A 14 12.47 18.68 -7.53
N ASP A 15 12.39 17.67 -6.65
CA ASP A 15 13.14 16.41 -6.77
C ASP A 15 12.56 15.49 -7.87
N GLU A 16 11.47 15.89 -8.54
CA GLU A 16 10.70 15.07 -9.46
C GLU A 16 10.29 13.74 -8.79
N THR A 17 10.62 12.60 -9.40
CA THR A 17 10.30 11.28 -8.84
C THR A 17 11.50 10.69 -8.12
N THR A 18 11.40 10.61 -6.80
CA THR A 18 12.40 9.93 -5.96
C THR A 18 12.01 8.48 -5.71
N THR A 19 12.93 7.54 -5.96
CA THR A 19 12.70 6.11 -5.67
C THR A 19 13.43 5.67 -4.40
N ILE A 20 12.67 5.18 -3.42
CA ILE A 20 13.19 4.63 -2.17
C ILE A 20 13.03 3.10 -2.20
N LYS A 21 14.08 2.41 -1.79
CA LYS A 21 14.04 0.98 -1.49
C LYS A 21 14.66 0.79 -0.12
N THR A 22 13.84 0.35 0.82
CA THR A 22 14.28 -0.06 2.16
C THR A 22 14.90 -1.45 2.06
N LEU A 23 15.78 -1.80 3.00
CA LEU A 23 16.35 -3.14 3.16
C LEU A 23 16.33 -3.54 4.63
N ASN A 24 15.28 -3.15 5.35
CA ASN A 24 15.14 -3.33 6.78
C ASN A 24 14.96 -4.82 7.08
N HIS A 25 15.96 -5.41 7.73
CA HIS A 25 15.98 -6.82 8.06
C HIS A 25 15.37 -7.11 9.44
N GLU A 26 15.41 -6.12 10.34
CA GLU A 26 14.92 -6.24 11.71
C GLU A 26 13.65 -5.42 11.94
N ILE A 27 12.78 -5.87 12.86
CA ILE A 27 11.55 -5.15 13.22
C ILE A 27 11.82 -3.76 13.83
N ASN A 28 13.00 -3.58 14.42
CA ASN A 28 13.43 -2.34 15.07
C ASN A 28 14.08 -1.35 14.11
N ASP A 29 14.22 -1.71 12.82
CA ASP A 29 14.70 -0.81 11.79
C ASP A 29 13.57 0.17 11.41
N HIS A 30 13.72 1.41 11.84
CA HIS A 30 12.71 2.46 11.79
C HIS A 30 13.02 3.52 10.72
N ASP A 31 12.88 3.12 9.46
CA ASP A 31 13.06 4.06 8.35
C ASP A 31 12.05 5.20 8.42
N THR A 32 12.55 6.42 8.18
CA THR A 32 11.77 7.65 8.24
C THR A 32 11.91 8.40 6.93
N ILE A 33 10.80 8.83 6.35
CA ILE A 33 10.80 9.86 5.31
C ILE A 33 10.44 11.22 5.90
N VAL A 34 11.15 12.25 5.46
CA VAL A 34 10.98 13.64 5.93
C VAL A 34 10.64 14.52 4.76
N PHE A 35 9.43 15.06 4.78
CA PHE A 35 8.93 16.06 3.86
C PHE A 35 9.10 17.45 4.48
N ASN A 36 10.23 18.10 4.23
CA ASN A 36 10.58 19.38 4.90
C ASN A 36 9.66 20.53 4.50
N GLU A 37 9.14 20.51 3.28
CA GLU A 37 8.43 21.65 2.68
C GLU A 37 6.94 21.38 2.44
N ILE A 38 6.47 20.17 2.72
CA ILE A 38 5.13 19.68 2.34
C ILE A 38 4.34 19.36 3.61
N ASN A 39 3.08 19.82 3.68
CA ASN A 39 2.19 19.53 4.80
C ASN A 39 1.54 18.16 4.64
N SER A 40 1.14 17.54 5.75
CA SER A 40 0.52 16.21 5.76
C SER A 40 -0.77 16.10 4.96
N LYS A 41 -1.50 17.20 4.80
CA LYS A 41 -2.76 17.26 4.02
C LYS A 41 -2.56 17.42 2.51
N ASP A 42 -1.35 17.79 2.08
CA ASP A 42 -1.03 18.08 0.69
C ASP A 42 -0.45 16.83 -0.02
N VAL A 43 -0.40 15.69 0.66
CA VAL A 43 0.07 14.42 0.10
C VAL A 43 -1.07 13.47 -0.19
N HIS A 44 -0.94 12.74 -1.29
CA HIS A 44 -1.84 11.69 -1.72
C HIS A 44 -1.09 10.37 -1.83
N TYR A 45 -1.70 9.30 -1.32
CA TYR A 45 -1.12 7.96 -1.27
C TYR A 45 -1.81 7.05 -2.28
N TYR A 46 -1.03 6.51 -3.20
CA TYR A 46 -1.52 5.58 -4.22
C TYR A 46 -0.75 4.27 -4.12
N ASN A 47 -1.45 3.16 -4.34
CA ASN A 47 -0.78 1.92 -4.67
C ASN A 47 -0.39 1.93 -6.16
N GLN A 48 0.82 1.48 -6.45
CA GLN A 48 1.28 1.20 -7.82
C GLN A 48 1.87 -0.22 -7.88
N GLY A 49 0.98 -1.22 -8.07
CA GLY A 49 1.36 -2.63 -8.06
C GLY A 49 1.79 -3.06 -6.65
N SER A 50 3.09 -3.34 -6.48
CA SER A 50 3.67 -3.64 -5.17
C SER A 50 4.27 -2.44 -4.43
N ASP A 51 4.27 -1.26 -5.06
CA ASP A 51 4.96 -0.08 -4.56
C ASP A 51 3.95 0.93 -4.00
N LEU A 52 4.39 1.75 -3.05
CA LEU A 52 3.64 2.91 -2.57
C LEU A 52 4.12 4.16 -3.30
N LEU A 53 3.23 4.83 -4.00
CA LEU A 53 3.45 6.15 -4.59
C LEU A 53 2.88 7.20 -3.63
N ILE A 54 3.70 8.19 -3.29
CA ILE A 54 3.31 9.35 -2.48
C ILE A 54 3.48 10.56 -3.37
N GLN A 55 2.37 11.12 -3.84
CA GLN A 55 2.36 12.31 -4.68
C GLN A 55 2.06 13.53 -3.84
N TYR A 56 2.78 14.62 -4.07
CA TYR A 56 2.60 15.87 -3.30
C TYR A 56 2.62 17.14 -4.16
N THR A 57 2.97 17.01 -5.46
CA THR A 57 2.67 17.99 -6.51
C THR A 57 2.31 17.25 -7.80
N GLU A 58 1.99 17.97 -8.88
CA GLU A 58 1.74 17.35 -10.19
C GLU A 58 2.98 16.64 -10.77
N SER A 59 4.19 17.12 -10.42
CA SER A 59 5.47 16.63 -10.96
C SER A 59 6.31 15.85 -9.96
N ASP A 60 6.06 16.02 -8.66
CA ASP A 60 6.89 15.48 -7.60
C ASP A 60 6.22 14.32 -6.87
N SER A 61 6.98 13.25 -6.72
CA SER A 61 6.51 12.05 -6.05
C SER A 61 7.63 11.23 -5.41
N VAL A 62 7.25 10.37 -4.49
CA VAL A 62 8.12 9.34 -3.92
C VAL A 62 7.53 7.98 -4.19
N ILE A 63 8.33 7.09 -4.77
CA ILE A 63 7.99 5.67 -4.95
C ILE A 63 8.77 4.87 -3.93
N ILE A 64 8.06 4.22 -2.99
CA ILE A 64 8.64 3.25 -2.07
C ILE A 64 8.43 1.85 -2.64
N LYS A 65 9.53 1.26 -3.12
CA LYS A 65 9.52 -0.03 -3.81
C LYS A 65 9.17 -1.17 -2.87
N ASP A 66 8.39 -2.12 -3.38
CA ASP A 66 7.98 -3.34 -2.69
C ASP A 66 7.27 -3.06 -1.34
N PHE A 67 6.70 -1.87 -1.18
CA PHE A 67 6.06 -1.43 0.06
C PHE A 67 4.88 -2.32 0.46
N PHE A 68 4.14 -2.88 -0.50
CA PHE A 68 3.01 -3.77 -0.21
C PHE A 68 3.34 -5.26 -0.21
N LYS A 69 4.58 -5.63 -0.55
CA LYS A 69 5.05 -7.02 -0.42
C LYS A 69 5.39 -7.32 1.03
N ASN A 70 5.14 -8.56 1.44
CA ASN A 70 5.74 -9.07 2.67
C ASN A 70 7.26 -8.88 2.64
N GLY A 71 7.81 -8.40 3.74
CA GLY A 71 9.25 -8.30 3.94
C GLY A 71 9.90 -9.68 4.02
N LYS A 72 11.22 -9.70 4.11
CA LYS A 72 11.98 -10.95 4.19
C LYS A 72 11.88 -11.51 5.61
N GLY A 73 11.27 -12.69 5.77
CA GLY A 73 11.22 -13.42 7.04
C GLY A 73 10.16 -14.52 7.05
N SER A 74 10.39 -15.60 7.81
CA SER A 74 9.44 -16.71 7.99
C SER A 74 8.56 -16.57 9.24
N SER A 75 8.54 -15.39 9.87
CA SER A 75 7.85 -15.10 11.13
C SER A 75 6.70 -14.10 10.93
N ASN A 76 5.78 -14.03 11.90
CA ASN A 76 4.64 -13.10 11.93
C ASN A 76 5.02 -11.60 11.83
N SER A 77 6.31 -11.25 11.87
CA SER A 77 6.81 -9.88 11.76
C SER A 77 7.28 -9.52 10.35
N ALA A 78 7.21 -10.43 9.38
CA ALA A 78 7.70 -10.20 8.01
C ALA A 78 6.99 -9.03 7.31
N TRP A 79 5.73 -8.73 7.64
CA TRP A 79 5.03 -7.56 7.10
C TRP A 79 5.56 -6.22 7.63
N LEU A 80 6.24 -6.23 8.80
CA LEU A 80 6.91 -5.05 9.36
C LEU A 80 8.34 -4.88 8.83
N THR A 81 8.98 -5.92 8.33
CA THR A 81 10.32 -5.77 7.75
C THR A 81 10.22 -5.15 6.36
N ASN A 82 11.26 -4.44 5.94
CA ASN A 82 11.30 -3.76 4.63
C ASN A 82 10.18 -2.72 4.41
N LYS A 83 9.92 -1.86 5.40
CA LYS A 83 8.91 -0.77 5.34
C LYS A 83 9.45 0.52 5.92
N VAL A 84 9.07 1.65 5.33
CA VAL A 84 9.16 2.96 6.00
C VAL A 84 8.14 3.00 7.13
N LYS A 85 8.56 3.46 8.31
CA LYS A 85 7.79 3.44 9.55
C LYS A 85 7.19 4.78 9.93
N TYR A 86 7.87 5.86 9.57
CA TYR A 86 7.48 7.20 9.94
C TYR A 86 7.52 8.13 8.73
N PHE A 87 6.45 8.92 8.58
CA PHE A 87 6.33 9.97 7.58
C PHE A 87 6.22 11.30 8.33
N LYS A 88 7.28 12.11 8.29
CA LYS A 88 7.35 13.40 8.99
C LYS A 88 7.11 14.54 8.03
N PHE A 89 6.22 15.45 8.40
CA PHE A 89 5.78 16.56 7.57
C PHE A 89 6.17 17.91 8.16
N LYS A 90 6.12 18.95 7.31
CA LYS A 90 6.42 20.34 7.67
C LYS A 90 5.54 20.88 8.80
N ASP A 91 4.29 20.45 8.86
CA ASP A 91 3.29 20.86 9.86
C ASP A 91 3.46 20.16 11.22
N ASN A 92 4.60 19.49 11.44
CA ASN A 92 4.94 18.69 12.62
C ASN A 92 4.07 17.44 12.82
N VAL A 93 3.26 17.08 11.82
CA VAL A 93 2.56 15.79 11.82
C VAL A 93 3.58 14.68 11.57
N VAL A 94 3.46 13.61 12.35
CA VAL A 94 4.20 12.37 12.14
C VAL A 94 3.17 11.27 11.98
N LEU A 95 3.04 10.74 10.76
CA LEU A 95 2.20 9.59 10.48
C LEU A 95 3.03 8.32 10.63
N THR A 96 2.54 7.37 11.42
CA THR A 96 3.14 6.04 11.54
C THR A 96 2.64 5.11 10.43
N LEU A 97 3.38 4.04 10.16
CA LEU A 97 2.92 2.99 9.23
C LEU A 97 1.55 2.42 9.64
N GLU A 98 1.31 2.25 10.94
CA GLU A 98 0.04 1.72 11.45
C GLU A 98 -1.12 2.68 11.22
N GLU A 99 -0.92 3.98 11.48
CA GLU A 99 -1.93 4.99 11.18
C GLU A 99 -2.20 5.12 9.68
N LEU A 100 -1.14 5.11 8.85
CA LEU A 100 -1.30 5.07 7.39
C LEU A 100 -2.13 3.85 6.98
N ALA A 101 -1.89 2.70 7.62
CA ALA A 101 -2.58 1.47 7.27
C ALA A 101 -4.05 1.40 7.68
N GLN A 102 -4.44 2.09 8.75
CA GLN A 102 -5.83 2.19 9.20
C GLN A 102 -6.63 3.29 8.50
N SER A 103 -5.95 4.23 7.85
CA SER A 103 -6.55 5.49 7.40
C SER A 103 -7.51 5.40 6.20
N LYS A 104 -7.65 4.23 5.54
CA LYS A 104 -8.40 4.07 4.27
C LYS A 104 -7.90 4.99 3.14
N LEU A 105 -6.72 5.61 3.30
CA LEU A 105 -6.18 6.62 2.38
C LEU A 105 -5.55 6.03 1.12
N ILE A 106 -5.37 4.70 1.06
CA ILE A 106 -4.78 4.06 -0.11
C ILE A 106 -5.91 3.71 -1.08
N GLN A 107 -6.00 4.50 -2.14
CA GLN A 107 -6.85 4.21 -3.28
C GLN A 107 -6.08 3.30 -4.24
N TRP A 108 -6.70 2.18 -4.60
CA TRP A 108 -6.25 1.38 -5.73
C TRP A 108 -7.22 1.57 -6.89
N GLU A 109 -6.71 2.14 -7.98
CA GLU A 109 -7.35 2.06 -9.29
C GLU A 109 -6.55 1.07 -10.12
N SER A 110 -7.15 -0.07 -10.47
CA SER A 110 -6.43 -1.05 -11.29
C SER A 110 -6.07 -0.44 -12.64
N GLN A 111 -4.80 -0.45 -13.00
CA GLN A 111 -4.37 -0.18 -14.39
C GLN A 111 -4.23 -1.51 -15.16
N GLY A 112 -5.08 -2.51 -14.86
CA GLY A 112 -5.06 -3.79 -15.57
C GLY A 112 -4.12 -4.82 -14.96
N SER A 113 -3.64 -4.60 -13.73
CA SER A 113 -2.70 -5.49 -13.05
C SER A 113 -3.42 -6.43 -12.09
N ASP A 114 -2.92 -7.65 -11.94
CA ASP A 114 -3.31 -8.54 -10.85
C ASP A 114 -2.64 -8.05 -9.54
N LEU A 115 -3.37 -8.15 -8.43
CA LEU A 115 -2.86 -7.88 -7.08
C LEU A 115 -2.74 -9.20 -6.35
N THR A 116 -1.57 -9.82 -6.32
CA THR A 116 -1.38 -11.10 -5.63
C THR A 116 -0.37 -11.00 -4.48
N GLY A 117 -0.62 -11.75 -3.42
CA GLY A 117 0.29 -11.86 -2.27
C GLY A 117 0.42 -10.60 -1.42
N ILE A 118 -0.60 -9.72 -1.43
CA ILE A 118 -0.62 -8.53 -0.60
C ILE A 118 -1.06 -8.95 0.81
N HIS A 119 -0.23 -8.64 1.81
CA HIS A 119 -0.58 -8.76 3.21
C HIS A 119 -0.56 -7.38 3.83
N TRP A 120 -1.72 -6.88 4.22
CA TRP A 120 -1.90 -5.55 4.77
C TRP A 120 -2.54 -5.65 6.15
N ARG A 121 -2.07 -4.84 7.10
CA ARG A 121 -2.69 -4.72 8.42
C ARG A 121 -3.45 -3.42 8.50
N GLY A 122 -4.76 -3.48 8.28
CA GLY A 122 -5.68 -2.35 8.27
C GLY A 122 -6.67 -2.44 7.13
N ASP A 123 -7.59 -1.48 7.07
CA ASP A 123 -8.63 -1.46 6.05
C ASP A 123 -8.05 -1.01 4.71
N ILE A 124 -8.30 -1.80 3.64
CA ILE A 124 -7.96 -1.41 2.26
C ILE A 124 -9.24 -1.26 1.43
N THR A 125 -9.27 -0.27 0.56
CA THR A 125 -10.32 -0.16 -0.47
C THR A 125 -9.70 -0.37 -1.83
N VAL A 126 -10.17 -1.39 -2.54
CA VAL A 126 -9.67 -1.80 -3.86
C VAL A 126 -10.82 -1.68 -4.85
N VAL A 127 -10.63 -0.86 -5.88
CA VAL A 127 -11.60 -0.74 -6.98
C VAL A 127 -10.90 -1.11 -8.28
N ALA A 128 -11.25 -2.27 -8.82
CA ALA A 128 -10.80 -2.65 -10.14
C ALA A 128 -11.38 -1.69 -11.18
N ASN A 129 -10.54 -1.20 -12.09
CA ASN A 129 -10.98 -0.37 -13.20
C ASN A 129 -11.89 -1.17 -14.12
N VAL A 130 -13.06 -0.61 -14.32
CA VAL A 130 -14.21 -1.20 -15.01
C VAL A 130 -14.00 -1.28 -16.53
N ASP A 131 -13.05 -0.51 -17.07
CA ASP A 131 -12.84 -0.29 -18.52
C ASP A 131 -11.68 -1.10 -19.13
N ILE A 132 -11.06 -2.00 -18.37
CA ILE A 132 -9.95 -2.82 -18.87
C ILE A 132 -10.49 -4.18 -19.30
N ALA A 133 -10.24 -4.57 -20.55
CA ALA A 133 -10.88 -5.69 -21.24
C ALA A 133 -10.50 -7.11 -20.76
N LYS A 134 -10.28 -7.32 -19.45
CA LYS A 134 -9.99 -8.61 -18.82
C LYS A 134 -10.37 -8.59 -17.35
N GLY A 135 -10.60 -9.77 -16.78
CA GLY A 135 -10.74 -9.93 -15.34
C GLY A 135 -9.41 -9.77 -14.60
N HIS A 136 -9.51 -9.61 -13.28
CA HIS A 136 -8.43 -9.37 -12.35
C HIS A 136 -8.33 -10.50 -11.32
N THR A 137 -7.10 -10.88 -10.98
CA THR A 137 -6.83 -11.65 -9.77
C THR A 137 -6.45 -10.70 -8.64
N ILE A 138 -7.23 -10.70 -7.56
CA ILE A 138 -7.00 -9.91 -6.35
C ILE A 138 -6.91 -10.90 -5.17
N GLU A 139 -5.74 -11.00 -4.56
CA GLU A 139 -5.44 -11.84 -3.39
C GLU A 139 -4.87 -10.94 -2.30
N LEU A 140 -5.74 -10.55 -1.37
CA LEU A 140 -5.43 -9.82 -0.16
C LEU A 140 -5.41 -10.78 1.03
N SER A 141 -4.56 -10.49 2.00
CA SER A 141 -4.54 -11.16 3.30
C SER A 141 -4.35 -10.12 4.40
N GLY A 142 -4.91 -10.39 5.58
CA GLY A 142 -4.88 -9.50 6.73
C GLY A 142 -5.23 -10.28 8.01
N GLU A 143 -5.28 -9.58 9.12
CA GLU A 143 -5.72 -10.11 10.42
C GLU A 143 -7.24 -10.05 10.56
N ALA A 144 -7.84 -10.82 11.47
CA ALA A 144 -9.30 -10.93 11.61
C ALA A 144 -10.03 -9.62 11.96
N LYS A 145 -9.30 -8.57 12.34
CA LYS A 145 -9.83 -7.24 12.65
C LYS A 145 -9.84 -6.31 11.42
N ASP A 146 -9.16 -6.70 10.35
CA ASP A 146 -9.02 -5.87 9.16
C ASP A 146 -10.30 -5.98 8.32
N VAL A 147 -10.74 -4.87 7.74
CA VAL A 147 -11.94 -4.82 6.88
C VAL A 147 -11.54 -4.36 5.49
N HIS A 148 -11.55 -5.28 4.54
CA HIS A 148 -11.27 -4.98 3.15
C HIS A 148 -12.57 -4.73 2.38
N HIS A 149 -12.59 -3.66 1.58
CA HIS A 149 -13.65 -3.39 0.61
C HIS A 149 -13.10 -3.57 -0.79
N VAL A 150 -13.52 -4.61 -1.51
CA VAL A 150 -13.01 -4.92 -2.85
C VAL A 150 -14.16 -4.92 -3.85
N THR A 151 -14.02 -4.12 -4.89
CA THR A 151 -14.91 -4.12 -6.05
C THR A 151 -14.14 -4.58 -7.28
N GLY A 152 -14.62 -5.64 -7.92
CA GLY A 152 -14.15 -6.16 -9.19
C GLY A 152 -14.64 -5.35 -10.39
N SER A 153 -14.38 -5.87 -11.57
CA SER A 153 -14.51 -5.26 -12.88
C SER A 153 -15.80 -5.67 -13.59
N ASN A 154 -15.87 -5.48 -14.91
CA ASN A 154 -16.96 -6.01 -15.74
C ASN A 154 -16.67 -7.41 -16.33
N TYR A 155 -15.58 -8.05 -15.92
CA TYR A 155 -15.08 -9.31 -16.48
C TYR A 155 -14.86 -10.35 -15.38
N ASP A 156 -14.65 -11.61 -15.77
CA ASP A 156 -14.48 -12.75 -14.86
C ASP A 156 -13.31 -12.56 -13.87
N ASP A 157 -13.62 -12.12 -12.65
CA ASP A 157 -12.64 -11.82 -11.62
C ASP A 157 -12.39 -12.99 -10.65
N ARG A 158 -11.20 -13.01 -10.05
CA ARG A 158 -10.88 -13.88 -8.92
C ARG A 158 -10.45 -13.03 -7.74
N ILE A 159 -11.34 -12.89 -6.75
CA ILE A 159 -11.10 -12.10 -5.55
C ILE A 159 -11.00 -13.04 -4.35
N THR A 160 -9.92 -12.92 -3.61
CA THR A 160 -9.69 -13.61 -2.34
C THR A 160 -9.20 -12.59 -1.32
N THR A 161 -9.83 -12.54 -0.16
CA THR A 161 -9.40 -11.69 0.96
C THR A 161 -9.01 -12.51 2.17
N GLY A 162 -8.40 -11.83 3.16
CA GLY A 162 -8.00 -12.44 4.42
C GLY A 162 -9.17 -12.65 5.37
N THR A 163 -8.86 -13.04 6.60
CA THR A 163 -9.84 -13.12 7.71
C THR A 163 -10.42 -11.75 8.01
N GLY A 164 -11.64 -11.68 8.53
CA GLY A 164 -12.29 -10.42 8.92
C GLY A 164 -13.62 -10.15 8.20
N ASN A 165 -14.25 -9.02 8.52
CA ASN A 165 -15.56 -8.67 7.98
C ASN A 165 -15.43 -7.93 6.65
N ASP A 166 -14.99 -8.64 5.62
CA ASP A 166 -14.75 -8.06 4.29
C ASP A 166 -16.05 -7.86 3.48
N THR A 167 -16.04 -6.85 2.59
CA THR A 167 -17.09 -6.63 1.58
C THR A 167 -16.51 -6.83 0.19
N LEU A 168 -16.99 -7.85 -0.53
CA LEU A 168 -16.57 -8.17 -1.89
C LEU A 168 -17.72 -7.97 -2.88
N ILE A 169 -17.50 -7.16 -3.90
CA ILE A 169 -18.42 -6.94 -5.01
C ILE A 169 -17.71 -7.43 -6.27
N GLY A 170 -18.20 -8.49 -6.93
CA GLY A 170 -17.56 -9.04 -8.14
C GLY A 170 -17.67 -8.13 -9.36
N GLY A 171 -18.82 -7.48 -9.54
CA GLY A 171 -19.11 -6.69 -10.73
C GLY A 171 -19.89 -7.50 -11.76
N LYS A 172 -19.55 -7.37 -13.06
CA LYS A 172 -20.13 -8.23 -14.11
C LYS A 172 -19.13 -9.33 -14.46
N GLY A 173 -19.61 -10.43 -15.04
CA GLY A 173 -18.78 -11.57 -15.40
C GLY A 173 -19.08 -12.79 -14.54
N ASN A 174 -18.29 -13.84 -14.72
CA ASN A 174 -18.34 -15.05 -13.90
C ASN A 174 -17.26 -14.99 -12.82
N ASP A 175 -17.58 -14.33 -11.72
CA ASP A 175 -16.60 -14.04 -10.67
C ASP A 175 -16.46 -15.18 -9.66
N ARG A 176 -15.26 -15.32 -9.11
CA ARG A 176 -14.96 -16.18 -7.97
C ARG A 176 -14.55 -15.30 -6.79
N LEU A 177 -15.43 -15.19 -5.80
CA LEU A 177 -15.22 -14.38 -4.59
C LEU A 177 -15.03 -15.29 -3.37
N VAL A 178 -13.92 -15.11 -2.64
CA VAL A 178 -13.60 -15.84 -1.41
C VAL A 178 -13.25 -14.82 -0.33
N GLY A 179 -14.19 -14.55 0.58
CA GLY A 179 -13.90 -13.83 1.81
C GLY A 179 -13.26 -14.76 2.84
N GLY A 180 -12.42 -14.23 3.75
CA GLY A 180 -11.98 -15.01 4.90
C GLY A 180 -13.01 -14.99 6.04
N ALA A 181 -12.82 -15.90 6.99
CA ALA A 181 -13.63 -16.05 8.20
C ALA A 181 -12.95 -15.42 9.42
#